data_AF-A0A6I4VTC4-F1
#
_entry.id   AF-A0A6I4VTC4-F1
#
_cell.length_a   1.000
_cell.length_b   1.000
_cell.length_c   1.000
_cell.angle_alpha   90.00
_cell.angle_beta   90.00
_cell.angle_gamma   90.00
#
_symmetry.space_group_name_H-M   'P 1'
#
loop_
_entity.id
_entity.type
_entity.pdbx_description
1 polymer ?
#
loop_
_entity_poly.entity_id
_entity_poly.type
_entity_poly.pdbx_seq_one_letter_code
_entity_poly.pdbx_strand_id
1 'polypeptide(L)'
;MDFSAYELLKNETVARNYLIKKYPIEEAKTLAYRNVHAFTSYIKQGLALFQTADNSDFWSKPLLLYYGMMSLLKAFALSKDAHYPKSTLVLQHGLTSPKRKKEPYRFYRDEVRVQKDGFFPYLCRLLDHPVPTGERFKMEELCSFLPDLQAILQKLDHQTFFWIASIQQDKLIIAESILDELCISIHSFINHLNQIKPTIQLTLYQLTDNRIALNYDPDILQHPYFFQNSQGELLLWKWNVANVKPLPEILTYYALLFSLSMLCRYEPPVWRELYNDIETEQLIIQESMILASQKFPSLLLQLLDIGD
;
A
#
# COMPACT_ATOMS: atom_id res chain seq x y z
N MET A 1 -17.94 5.14 -1.30
CA MET A 1 -16.91 5.16 -0.24
C MET A 1 -17.58 5.49 1.07
N ASP A 2 -17.41 4.64 2.09
CA ASP A 2 -17.86 4.97 3.43
C ASP A 2 -16.77 5.75 4.16
N PHE A 3 -16.94 7.07 4.22
CA PHE A 3 -16.05 7.95 4.98
C PHE A 3 -16.57 8.22 6.40
N SER A 4 -17.61 7.52 6.86
CA SER A 4 -18.28 7.80 8.14
C SER A 4 -17.31 7.82 9.33
N ALA A 5 -16.39 6.86 9.40
CA ALA A 5 -15.40 6.80 10.46
C ALA A 5 -14.38 7.96 10.40
N TYR A 6 -14.04 8.44 9.20
CA TYR A 6 -13.23 9.65 9.04
C TYR A 6 -13.99 10.92 9.44
N GLU A 7 -15.30 10.96 9.22
CA GLU A 7 -16.13 12.11 9.62
C GLU A 7 -16.10 12.33 11.14
N LEU A 8 -16.06 11.25 11.93
CA LEU A 8 -15.87 11.33 13.39
C LEU A 8 -14.55 12.02 13.75
N LEU A 9 -13.46 11.68 13.05
CA LEU A 9 -12.13 12.26 13.28
C LEU A 9 -11.98 13.71 12.81
N LYS A 10 -12.97 14.29 12.11
CA LYS A 10 -12.97 15.74 11.80
C LYS A 10 -13.40 16.56 13.01
N ASN A 11 -14.09 15.96 13.97
CA ASN A 11 -14.48 16.61 15.22
C ASN A 11 -13.28 16.65 16.18
N GLU A 12 -12.85 17.84 16.58
CA GLU A 12 -11.67 17.99 17.43
C GLU A 12 -11.80 17.30 18.80
N THR A 13 -13.00 17.25 19.38
CA THR A 13 -13.19 16.56 20.67
C THR A 13 -13.00 15.06 20.51
N VAL A 14 -13.59 14.46 19.48
CA VAL A 14 -13.44 13.03 19.17
C VAL A 14 -11.98 12.71 18.81
N ALA A 15 -11.39 13.49 17.91
CA ALA A 15 -10.00 13.33 17.48
C ALA A 15 -9.02 13.48 18.64
N ARG A 16 -9.22 14.45 19.54
CA ARG A 16 -8.37 14.62 20.73
C ARG A 16 -8.46 13.39 21.64
N ASN A 17 -9.66 12.87 21.90
CA ASN A 17 -9.84 11.67 22.71
C ASN A 17 -9.18 10.45 22.05
N TYR A 18 -9.29 10.32 20.73
CA TYR A 18 -8.57 9.32 19.96
C TYR A 18 -7.05 9.44 20.13
N LEU A 19 -6.47 10.64 19.98
CA LEU A 19 -5.04 10.86 20.15
C LEU A 19 -4.55 10.60 21.58
N ILE A 20 -5.36 10.93 22.61
CA ILE A 20 -5.04 10.61 24.01
C ILE A 20 -4.83 9.11 24.19
N LYS A 21 -5.65 8.26 23.54
CA LYS A 21 -5.52 6.80 23.62
C LYS A 21 -4.25 6.27 22.90
N LYS A 22 -3.72 7.01 21.93
CA LYS A 22 -2.55 6.58 21.14
C LYS A 22 -1.21 7.09 21.70
N TYR A 23 -1.23 8.12 22.55
CA TYR A 23 -0.01 8.73 23.09
C TYR A 23 0.40 8.18 24.47
N PRO A 24 1.68 8.34 24.88
CA PRO A 24 2.15 7.94 26.20
C PRO A 24 1.34 8.62 27.31
N ILE A 25 0.90 7.84 28.31
CA ILE A 25 -0.07 8.24 29.35
C ILE A 25 0.34 9.55 30.04
N GLU A 26 1.62 9.74 30.33
CA GLU A 26 2.15 10.87 31.09
C GLU A 26 1.92 12.22 30.39
N GLU A 27 2.03 12.26 29.06
CA GLU A 27 1.94 13.48 28.27
C GLU A 27 0.73 13.52 27.33
N ALA A 28 -0.09 12.45 27.32
CA ALA A 28 -1.12 12.21 26.33
C ALA A 28 -2.07 13.41 26.13
N LYS A 29 -2.57 14.01 27.22
CA LYS A 29 -3.50 15.15 27.15
C LYS A 29 -2.85 16.38 26.52
N THR A 30 -1.64 16.72 26.93
CA THR A 30 -0.89 17.88 26.44
C THR A 30 -0.54 17.71 24.97
N LEU A 31 0.02 16.56 24.60
CA LEU A 31 0.38 16.23 23.22
C LEU A 31 -0.85 16.16 22.31
N ALA A 32 -1.96 15.57 22.77
CA ALA A 32 -3.21 15.53 22.01
C ALA A 32 -3.79 16.93 21.80
N TYR A 33 -3.77 17.79 22.82
CA TYR A 33 -4.22 19.18 22.67
C TYR A 33 -3.37 19.95 21.67
N ARG A 34 -2.04 19.77 21.69
CA ARG A 34 -1.13 20.38 20.71
C ARG A 34 -1.40 19.90 19.28
N ASN A 35 -1.62 18.60 19.11
CA ASN A 35 -1.61 17.96 17.80
C ASN A 35 -2.99 17.90 17.12
N VAL A 36 -4.09 18.03 17.87
CA VAL A 36 -5.45 17.81 17.34
C VAL A 36 -5.78 18.73 16.16
N HIS A 37 -5.37 20.00 16.19
CA HIS A 37 -5.64 20.93 15.10
C HIS A 37 -4.95 20.48 13.79
N ALA A 38 -3.68 20.09 13.86
CA ALA A 38 -2.94 19.57 12.71
C ALA A 38 -3.54 18.25 12.21
N PHE A 39 -3.84 17.33 13.13
CA PHE A 39 -4.45 16.04 12.83
C PHE A 39 -5.78 16.19 12.08
N THR A 40 -6.72 16.95 12.64
CA THR A 40 -8.04 17.16 12.00
C THR A 40 -7.93 17.91 10.68
N SER A 41 -6.96 18.84 10.54
CA SER A 41 -6.68 19.53 9.28
C SER A 41 -6.21 18.58 8.19
N TYR A 42 -5.32 17.64 8.53
CA TYR A 42 -4.86 16.59 7.61
C TYR A 42 -5.99 15.67 7.16
N ILE A 43 -6.87 15.24 8.09
CA ILE A 43 -8.06 14.45 7.75
C ILE A 43 -8.97 15.24 6.80
N LYS A 44 -9.34 16.48 7.15
CA LYS A 44 -10.22 17.33 6.34
C LYS A 44 -9.67 17.56 4.93
N GLN A 45 -8.38 17.89 4.82
CA GLN A 45 -7.73 18.12 3.53
C GLN A 45 -7.66 16.85 2.70
N GLY A 46 -7.31 15.72 3.32
CA GLY A 46 -7.23 14.43 2.63
C GLY A 46 -8.56 14.05 2.01
N LEU A 47 -9.64 14.07 2.80
CA LEU A 47 -10.99 13.75 2.32
C LEU A 47 -11.45 14.69 1.20
N ALA A 48 -11.26 16.01 1.36
CA ALA A 48 -11.64 16.98 0.33
C ALA A 48 -10.92 16.73 -1.00
N LEU A 49 -9.63 16.35 -0.95
CA LEU A 49 -8.86 16.02 -2.14
C LEU A 49 -9.32 14.71 -2.79
N PHE A 50 -9.63 13.66 -2.01
CA PHE A 50 -10.22 12.42 -2.56
C PHE A 50 -11.58 12.68 -3.21
N GLN A 51 -12.47 13.43 -2.56
CA GLN A 51 -13.77 13.80 -3.12
C GLN A 51 -13.65 14.65 -4.40
N THR A 52 -12.67 15.53 -4.45
CA THR A 52 -12.38 16.31 -5.66
C THR A 52 -11.82 15.41 -6.76
N ALA A 53 -10.94 14.47 -6.40
CA ALA A 53 -10.34 13.53 -7.34
C ALA A 53 -11.38 12.63 -8.04
N ASP A 54 -12.44 12.23 -7.34
CA ASP A 54 -13.53 11.43 -7.90
C ASP A 54 -14.23 12.11 -9.08
N ASN A 55 -14.34 13.45 -9.03
CA ASN A 55 -15.00 14.26 -10.05
C ASN A 55 -14.01 14.92 -11.02
N SER A 56 -12.72 14.63 -10.88
CA SER A 56 -11.65 15.22 -11.69
C SER A 56 -11.32 14.39 -12.92
N ASP A 57 -10.75 15.05 -13.92
CA ASP A 57 -10.29 14.41 -15.14
C ASP A 57 -8.94 13.70 -14.98
N PHE A 58 -8.54 12.94 -16.01
CA PHE A 58 -7.25 12.25 -16.05
C PHE A 58 -6.04 13.18 -15.83
N TRP A 59 -6.15 14.46 -16.22
CA TRP A 59 -5.06 15.42 -16.14
C TRP A 59 -4.70 15.81 -14.71
N SER A 60 -5.71 15.93 -13.85
CA SER A 60 -5.56 16.43 -12.49
C SER A 60 -5.72 15.35 -11.42
N LYS A 61 -6.40 14.24 -11.73
CA LYS A 61 -6.70 13.15 -10.79
C LYS A 61 -5.47 12.58 -10.06
N PRO A 62 -4.34 12.24 -10.73
CA PRO A 62 -3.18 11.69 -10.02
C PRO A 62 -2.62 12.65 -8.97
N LEU A 63 -2.59 13.95 -9.29
CA LEU A 63 -2.13 14.99 -8.37
C LEU A 63 -3.03 15.05 -7.13
N LEU A 64 -4.35 15.07 -7.33
CA LEU A 64 -5.32 15.14 -6.25
C LEU A 64 -5.26 13.90 -5.35
N LEU A 65 -5.21 12.70 -5.95
CA LEU A 65 -5.07 11.44 -5.21
C LEU A 65 -3.79 11.42 -4.39
N TYR A 66 -2.65 11.80 -4.98
CA TYR A 66 -1.37 11.80 -4.28
C TYR A 66 -1.37 12.73 -3.06
N TYR A 67 -1.84 13.97 -3.22
CA TYR A 67 -1.87 14.92 -2.09
C TYR A 67 -2.97 14.60 -1.08
N GLY A 68 -4.09 14.01 -1.49
CA GLY A 68 -5.12 13.50 -0.59
C GLY A 68 -4.59 12.38 0.30
N MET A 69 -3.97 11.38 -0.33
CA MET A 69 -3.27 10.27 0.32
C MET A 69 -2.17 10.77 1.27
N MET A 70 -1.33 11.72 0.81
CA MET A 70 -0.29 12.34 1.62
C MET A 70 -0.85 12.97 2.90
N SER A 71 -1.93 13.73 2.79
CA SER A 71 -2.55 14.39 3.96
C SER A 71 -3.10 13.36 4.93
N LEU A 72 -3.82 12.33 4.47
CA LEU A 72 -4.29 11.29 5.39
C LEU A 72 -3.13 10.53 6.05
N LEU A 73 -2.05 10.22 5.31
CA LEU A 73 -0.86 9.59 5.87
C LEU A 73 -0.17 10.45 6.93
N LYS A 74 -0.21 11.78 6.80
CA LYS A 74 0.30 12.69 7.84
C LYS A 74 -0.54 12.62 9.11
N ALA A 75 -1.85 12.45 8.99
CA ALA A 75 -2.71 12.21 10.15
C ALA A 75 -2.33 10.88 10.84
N PHE A 76 -2.15 9.81 10.07
CA PHE A 76 -1.67 8.52 10.59
C PHE A 76 -0.29 8.62 11.24
N ALA A 77 0.67 9.29 10.59
CA ALA A 77 1.99 9.52 11.15
C ALA A 77 1.93 10.26 12.49
N LEU A 78 1.06 11.27 12.60
CA LEU A 78 0.86 12.03 13.82
C LEU A 78 0.15 11.23 14.92
N SER A 79 -0.73 10.28 14.58
CA SER A 79 -1.35 9.40 15.57
C SER A 79 -0.41 8.32 16.10
N LYS A 80 0.59 7.91 15.33
CA LYS A 80 1.63 6.97 15.76
C LYS A 80 2.84 7.64 16.43
N ASP A 81 3.16 8.87 16.04
CA ASP A 81 4.25 9.66 16.64
C ASP A 81 3.79 11.09 16.93
N ALA A 82 3.58 11.38 18.23
CA ALA A 82 3.16 12.68 18.70
C ALA A 82 4.14 13.83 18.38
N HIS A 83 5.39 13.50 18.03
CA HIS A 83 6.44 14.47 17.70
C HIS A 83 6.63 14.65 16.19
N TYR A 84 5.77 14.04 15.37
CA TYR A 84 5.77 14.29 13.94
C TYR A 84 5.34 15.74 13.62
N PRO A 85 6.03 16.46 12.71
CA PRO A 85 7.30 16.11 12.07
C PRO A 85 8.51 16.45 12.95
N LYS A 86 9.47 15.52 13.06
CA LYS A 86 10.71 15.74 13.84
C LYS A 86 11.69 16.73 13.19
N SER A 87 11.59 16.93 11.87
CA SER A 87 12.39 17.91 11.13
C SER A 87 11.73 18.26 9.79
N THR A 88 12.20 19.33 9.16
CA THR A 88 11.74 19.73 7.81
C THR A 88 12.15 18.72 6.73
N LEU A 89 13.19 17.91 6.95
CA LEU A 89 13.62 16.87 6.01
C LEU A 89 12.53 15.81 5.83
N VAL A 90 11.82 15.45 6.91
CA VAL A 90 10.72 14.46 6.86
C VAL A 90 9.54 14.97 6.01
N LEU A 91 9.42 16.28 5.79
CA LEU A 91 8.35 16.86 4.98
C LEU A 91 8.55 16.69 3.47
N GLN A 92 9.76 16.32 3.03
CA GLN A 92 10.02 15.96 1.63
C GLN A 92 9.34 14.64 1.27
N HIS A 93 9.14 14.35 -0.02
CA HIS A 93 8.51 13.09 -0.44
C HIS A 93 9.32 11.85 -0.02
N GLY A 94 10.65 11.94 -0.07
CA GLY A 94 11.52 10.79 0.21
C GLY A 94 11.57 9.74 -0.91
N LEU A 95 11.00 10.09 -2.07
CA LEU A 95 11.16 9.39 -3.34
C LEU A 95 11.66 10.37 -4.40
N THR A 96 12.34 9.85 -5.41
CA THR A 96 12.69 10.58 -6.63
C THR A 96 12.38 9.73 -7.84
N SER A 97 11.98 10.36 -8.94
CA SER A 97 11.91 9.73 -10.26
C SER A 97 12.99 10.32 -11.19
N PRO A 98 13.35 9.64 -12.29
CA PRO A 98 14.26 10.19 -13.29
C PRO A 98 13.78 11.56 -13.80
N LYS A 99 14.66 12.56 -13.75
CA LYS A 99 14.37 13.93 -14.20
C LYS A 99 14.10 14.03 -15.71
N ARG A 100 14.64 13.09 -16.49
CA ARG A 100 14.42 13.01 -17.94
C ARG A 100 13.81 11.66 -18.24
N LYS A 101 12.64 11.67 -18.84
CA LYS A 101 11.95 10.47 -19.30
C LYS A 101 12.61 9.94 -20.57
N LYS A 102 12.76 8.61 -20.67
CA LYS A 102 13.35 7.95 -21.84
C LYS A 102 12.30 7.92 -22.95
N GLU A 103 12.71 8.13 -24.19
CA GLU A 103 11.84 8.06 -25.37
C GLU A 103 12.12 6.75 -26.16
N PRO A 104 11.07 6.05 -26.66
CA PRO A 104 9.66 6.27 -26.34
C PRO A 104 9.39 5.95 -24.86
N TYR A 105 8.52 6.75 -24.25
CA TYR A 105 8.18 6.56 -22.84
C TYR A 105 7.31 5.30 -22.66
N ARG A 106 7.61 4.52 -21.62
CA ARG A 106 6.82 3.36 -21.19
C ARG A 106 6.67 3.43 -19.69
N PHE A 107 5.43 3.45 -19.21
CA PHE A 107 5.12 3.57 -17.79
C PHE A 107 5.76 2.44 -16.99
N TYR A 108 5.65 1.19 -17.45
CA TYR A 108 6.20 0.02 -16.76
C TYR A 108 7.71 0.07 -16.56
N ARG A 109 8.43 0.73 -17.47
CA ARG A 109 9.90 0.86 -17.42
C ARG A 109 10.38 2.05 -16.59
N ASP A 110 9.47 2.94 -16.17
CA ASP A 110 9.81 4.02 -15.27
C ASP A 110 10.00 3.49 -13.84
N GLU A 111 10.72 4.24 -13.03
CA GLU A 111 11.10 3.82 -11.69
C GLU A 111 11.04 4.98 -10.68
N VAL A 112 10.85 4.60 -9.42
CA VAL A 112 11.04 5.48 -8.28
C VAL A 112 12.20 4.96 -7.43
N ARG A 113 12.99 5.88 -6.90
CA ARG A 113 14.13 5.59 -6.04
C ARG A 113 13.91 6.14 -4.65
N VAL A 114 14.11 5.29 -3.64
CA VAL A 114 14.01 5.63 -2.22
C VAL A 114 15.16 6.52 -1.79
N GLN A 115 14.85 7.64 -1.15
CA GLN A 115 15.83 8.57 -0.59
C GLN A 115 16.15 8.25 0.86
N LYS A 116 17.26 8.79 1.36
CA LYS A 116 17.67 8.63 2.76
C LYS A 116 16.66 9.27 3.73
N ASP A 117 16.23 10.47 3.38
CA ASP A 117 15.35 11.33 4.16
C ASP A 117 14.05 11.58 3.42
N GLY A 118 13.03 12.01 4.14
CA GLY A 118 11.69 12.28 3.61
C GLY A 118 10.61 11.39 4.22
N PHE A 119 9.39 11.59 3.73
CA PHE A 119 8.21 11.00 4.33
C PHE A 119 8.05 9.52 4.00
N PHE A 120 8.38 9.08 2.78
CA PHE A 120 8.36 7.66 2.43
C PHE A 120 9.24 6.78 3.35
N PRO A 121 10.56 7.02 3.51
CA PRO A 121 11.39 6.22 4.41
C PRO A 121 10.97 6.37 5.89
N TYR A 122 10.32 7.49 6.25
CA TYR A 122 9.72 7.65 7.57
C TYR A 122 8.49 6.73 7.76
N LEU A 123 7.59 6.65 6.78
CA LEU A 123 6.44 5.74 6.78
C LEU A 123 6.87 4.27 6.78
N CYS A 124 7.89 3.91 6.01
CA CYS A 124 8.48 2.57 6.02
C CYS A 124 8.84 2.11 7.43
N ARG A 125 9.42 2.98 8.25
CA ARG A 125 9.76 2.67 9.65
C ARG A 125 8.52 2.59 10.55
N LEU A 126 7.54 3.47 10.36
CA LEU A 126 6.29 3.44 11.13
C LEU A 126 5.47 2.16 10.89
N LEU A 127 5.58 1.58 9.69
CA LEU A 127 4.87 0.36 9.29
C LEU A 127 5.70 -0.92 9.50
N ASP A 128 6.82 -0.86 10.23
CA ASP A 128 7.75 -2.00 10.43
C ASP A 128 8.18 -2.67 9.11
N HIS A 129 8.33 -1.87 8.06
CA HIS A 129 8.73 -2.31 6.72
C HIS A 129 9.86 -1.42 6.16
N PRO A 130 11.06 -1.43 6.77
CA PRO A 130 12.17 -0.60 6.33
C PRO A 130 12.59 -0.98 4.91
N VAL A 131 12.71 0.03 4.05
CA VAL A 131 13.21 -0.11 2.68
C VAL A 131 14.59 0.54 2.60
N PRO A 132 15.61 -0.12 2.02
CA PRO A 132 16.95 0.44 1.91
C PRO A 132 16.98 1.77 1.16
N THR A 133 17.88 2.66 1.57
CA THR A 133 18.15 3.87 0.80
C THR A 133 18.73 3.50 -0.56
N GLY A 134 18.21 4.12 -1.61
CA GLY A 134 18.63 3.88 -2.97
C GLY A 134 17.97 2.69 -3.65
N GLU A 135 17.14 1.93 -2.93
CA GLU A 135 16.25 0.91 -3.50
C GLU A 135 15.40 1.52 -4.61
N ARG A 136 15.13 0.75 -5.66
CA ARG A 136 14.37 1.19 -6.82
C ARG A 136 13.21 0.23 -7.04
N PHE A 137 12.06 0.80 -7.35
CA PHE A 137 10.89 0.05 -7.77
C PHE A 137 10.46 0.53 -9.14
N LYS A 138 10.33 -0.41 -10.08
CA LYS A 138 9.70 -0.15 -11.37
C LYS A 138 8.19 -0.07 -11.19
N MET A 139 7.52 0.64 -12.10
CA MET A 139 6.06 0.74 -12.05
C MET A 139 5.40 -0.63 -12.25
N GLU A 140 5.96 -1.49 -13.10
CA GLU A 140 5.51 -2.87 -13.29
C GLU A 140 5.52 -3.67 -11.97
N GLU A 141 6.61 -3.58 -11.21
CA GLU A 141 6.74 -4.23 -9.89
C GLU A 141 5.70 -3.69 -8.92
N LEU A 142 5.56 -2.36 -8.83
CA LEU A 142 4.58 -1.75 -7.94
C LEU A 142 3.13 -2.14 -8.31
N CYS A 143 2.79 -2.16 -9.59
CA CYS A 143 1.51 -2.63 -10.07
C CYS A 143 1.27 -4.10 -9.67
N SER A 144 2.30 -4.94 -9.77
CA SER A 144 2.20 -6.36 -9.39
C SER A 144 1.91 -6.57 -7.90
N PHE A 145 2.28 -5.63 -7.02
CA PHE A 145 2.02 -5.73 -5.58
C PHE A 145 0.57 -5.42 -5.18
N LEU A 146 -0.25 -4.88 -6.10
CA LEU A 146 -1.65 -4.57 -5.82
C LEU A 146 -2.55 -5.78 -6.13
N PRO A 147 -3.15 -6.44 -5.11
CA PRO A 147 -3.94 -7.65 -5.33
C PRO A 147 -5.14 -7.43 -6.25
N ASP A 148 -5.82 -6.30 -6.11
CA ASP A 148 -7.00 -5.97 -6.94
C ASP A 148 -6.66 -5.64 -8.40
N LEU A 149 -5.38 -5.37 -8.70
CA LEU A 149 -4.91 -5.15 -10.07
C LEU A 149 -4.62 -6.47 -10.80
N GLN A 150 -4.54 -7.60 -10.09
CA GLN A 150 -4.23 -8.90 -10.67
C GLN A 150 -5.19 -9.30 -11.80
N ALA A 151 -6.48 -9.00 -11.67
CA ALA A 151 -7.47 -9.39 -12.67
C ALA A 151 -7.25 -8.70 -14.03
N ILE A 152 -6.83 -7.43 -14.02
CA ILE A 152 -6.52 -6.72 -15.26
C ILE A 152 -5.15 -7.12 -15.81
N LEU A 153 -4.15 -7.29 -14.94
CA LEU A 153 -2.82 -7.78 -15.34
C LEU A 153 -2.90 -9.17 -15.99
N GLN A 154 -3.71 -10.08 -15.46
CA GLN A 154 -3.90 -11.40 -16.05
C GLN A 154 -4.56 -11.35 -17.43
N LYS A 155 -5.50 -10.43 -17.66
CA LYS A 155 -6.17 -10.28 -18.96
C LYS A 155 -5.24 -9.68 -20.01
N LEU A 156 -4.35 -8.82 -19.59
CA LEU A 156 -3.52 -7.99 -20.45
C LEU A 156 -2.15 -8.61 -20.75
N ASP A 157 -1.49 -9.14 -19.73
CA ASP A 157 -0.11 -9.65 -19.79
C ASP A 157 -0.03 -11.17 -19.56
N HIS A 158 -1.17 -11.85 -19.36
CA HIS A 158 -1.27 -13.29 -19.07
C HIS A 158 -0.50 -13.76 -17.83
N GLN A 159 -0.12 -12.83 -16.95
CA GLN A 159 0.69 -13.11 -15.76
C GLN A 159 -0.13 -12.94 -14.48
N THR A 160 0.13 -13.81 -13.50
CA THR A 160 -0.44 -13.72 -12.15
C THR A 160 0.69 -13.59 -11.15
N PHE A 161 0.49 -12.78 -10.11
CA PHE A 161 1.50 -12.49 -9.09
C PHE A 161 1.14 -13.04 -7.71
N PHE A 162 -0.07 -13.62 -7.58
CA PHE A 162 -0.52 -14.25 -6.35
C PHE A 162 -1.12 -15.63 -6.63
N TRP A 163 -0.94 -16.55 -5.69
CA TRP A 163 -1.75 -17.75 -5.54
C TRP A 163 -2.97 -17.46 -4.67
N ILE A 164 -4.07 -18.16 -4.92
CA ILE A 164 -5.27 -18.08 -4.09
C ILE A 164 -5.07 -18.94 -2.84
N ALA A 165 -5.40 -18.38 -1.69
CA ALA A 165 -5.51 -19.08 -0.43
C ALA A 165 -6.92 -18.88 0.15
N SER A 166 -7.34 -19.75 1.05
CA SER A 166 -8.62 -19.60 1.74
C SER A 166 -8.53 -20.10 3.18
N ILE A 167 -9.41 -19.60 4.03
CA ILE A 167 -9.56 -20.11 5.39
C ILE A 167 -10.79 -21.02 5.41
N GLN A 168 -10.60 -22.28 5.75
CA GLN A 168 -11.68 -23.27 5.89
C GLN A 168 -11.49 -24.03 7.21
N GLN A 169 -12.52 -24.07 8.05
CA GLN A 169 -12.47 -24.77 9.34
C GLN A 169 -11.23 -24.42 10.19
N ASP A 170 -10.89 -23.12 10.26
CA ASP A 170 -9.71 -22.63 10.99
C ASP A 170 -8.37 -23.25 10.50
N LYS A 171 -8.29 -23.48 9.18
CA LYS A 171 -7.09 -23.91 8.48
C LYS A 171 -6.87 -23.05 7.25
N LEU A 172 -5.61 -22.71 6.99
CA LEU A 172 -5.19 -22.07 5.76
C LEU A 172 -5.06 -23.13 4.68
N ILE A 173 -5.86 -23.01 3.63
CA ILE A 173 -5.93 -23.94 2.51
C ILE A 173 -5.33 -23.29 1.27
N ILE A 174 -4.38 -23.98 0.65
CA ILE A 174 -3.69 -23.57 -0.56
C ILE A 174 -3.60 -24.75 -1.53
N ALA A 175 -3.53 -24.51 -2.84
CA ALA A 175 -3.35 -25.55 -3.84
C ALA A 175 -1.98 -26.23 -3.70
N GLU A 176 -1.95 -27.57 -3.81
CA GLU A 176 -0.70 -28.34 -3.74
C GLU A 176 0.23 -28.07 -4.93
N SER A 177 -0.35 -27.82 -6.12
CA SER A 177 0.38 -27.53 -7.37
C SER A 177 1.36 -26.34 -7.29
N ILE A 178 1.29 -25.54 -6.23
CA ILE A 178 2.27 -24.48 -5.94
C ILE A 178 3.66 -25.07 -5.67
N LEU A 179 3.72 -26.25 -5.04
CA LEU A 179 4.98 -26.94 -4.77
C LEU A 179 5.68 -27.32 -6.08
N ASP A 180 4.90 -27.78 -7.07
CA ASP A 180 5.39 -28.07 -8.42
C ASP A 180 5.83 -26.79 -9.16
N GLU A 181 5.02 -25.72 -9.11
CA GLU A 181 5.36 -24.42 -9.72
C GLU A 181 6.67 -23.86 -9.15
N LEU A 182 6.92 -24.06 -7.86
CA LEU A 182 8.13 -23.65 -7.17
C LEU A 182 9.28 -24.65 -7.26
N CYS A 183 9.01 -25.89 -7.66
CA CYS A 183 9.95 -27.01 -7.60
C CYS A 183 10.57 -27.21 -6.20
N ILE A 184 9.76 -27.15 -5.14
CA ILE A 184 10.23 -27.31 -3.74
C ILE A 184 9.36 -28.28 -2.93
N SER A 185 9.92 -28.81 -1.84
CA SER A 185 9.16 -29.64 -0.89
C SER A 185 8.23 -28.79 0.00
N ILE A 186 7.18 -29.41 0.57
CA ILE A 186 6.31 -28.78 1.56
C ILE A 186 7.08 -28.21 2.77
N HIS A 187 8.12 -28.91 3.23
CA HIS A 187 8.96 -28.44 4.34
C HIS A 187 9.72 -27.17 3.96
N SER A 188 10.28 -27.13 2.75
CA SER A 188 10.97 -25.95 2.23
C SER A 188 10.01 -24.77 2.05
N PHE A 189 8.79 -25.02 1.57
CA PHE A 189 7.75 -24.01 1.42
C PHE A 189 7.37 -23.37 2.76
N ILE A 190 7.05 -24.18 3.78
CA ILE A 190 6.69 -23.69 5.11
C ILE A 190 7.89 -22.97 5.76
N ASN A 191 9.09 -23.55 5.68
CA ASN A 191 10.30 -22.93 6.22
C ASN A 191 10.57 -21.56 5.58
N HIS A 192 10.35 -21.43 4.27
CA HIS A 192 10.52 -20.15 3.58
C HIS A 192 9.57 -19.08 4.15
N LEU A 193 8.27 -19.39 4.28
CA LEU A 193 7.30 -18.45 4.85
C LEU A 193 7.67 -18.07 6.30
N ASN A 194 7.97 -19.05 7.14
CA ASN A 194 8.34 -18.79 8.54
C ASN A 194 9.64 -17.98 8.70
N GLN A 195 10.57 -18.06 7.75
CA GLN A 195 11.79 -17.24 7.75
C GLN A 195 11.51 -15.77 7.40
N ILE A 196 10.50 -15.49 6.57
CA ILE A 196 10.15 -14.12 6.17
C ILE A 196 9.58 -13.32 7.35
N LYS A 197 8.74 -13.94 8.19
CA LYS A 197 8.24 -13.31 9.42
C LYS A 197 8.15 -14.34 10.55
N PRO A 198 9.22 -14.51 11.35
CA PRO A 198 9.27 -15.52 12.42
C PRO A 198 8.23 -15.35 13.53
N THR A 199 7.58 -14.19 13.65
CA THR A 199 6.50 -13.97 14.63
C THR A 199 5.16 -14.56 14.18
N ILE A 200 5.01 -14.94 12.91
CA ILE A 200 3.78 -15.50 12.34
C ILE A 200 4.13 -16.89 11.81
N GLN A 201 3.82 -17.92 12.60
CA GLN A 201 4.23 -19.29 12.30
C GLN A 201 3.15 -20.05 11.55
N LEU A 202 3.57 -20.79 10.52
CA LEU A 202 2.77 -21.77 9.81
C LEU A 202 3.30 -23.17 10.09
N THR A 203 2.40 -24.13 10.29
CA THR A 203 2.76 -25.54 10.44
C THR A 203 1.86 -26.43 9.61
N LEU A 204 2.40 -27.54 9.11
CA LEU A 204 1.63 -28.49 8.31
C LEU A 204 0.55 -29.15 9.18
N TYR A 205 -0.71 -29.03 8.75
CA TYR A 205 -1.81 -29.80 9.32
C TYR A 205 -2.07 -31.05 8.49
N GLN A 206 -2.20 -30.89 7.16
CA GLN A 206 -2.45 -32.00 6.24
C GLN A 206 -1.94 -31.67 4.84
N LEU A 207 -1.42 -32.67 4.13
CA LEU A 207 -1.08 -32.61 2.72
C LEU A 207 -1.86 -33.68 1.97
N THR A 208 -2.51 -33.32 0.86
CA THR A 208 -3.14 -34.25 -0.08
C THR A 208 -2.75 -33.88 -1.50
N ASP A 209 -3.03 -34.75 -2.47
CA ASP A 209 -2.66 -34.56 -3.90
C ASP A 209 -3.14 -33.25 -4.55
N ASN A 210 -4.13 -32.56 -3.96
CA ASN A 210 -4.69 -31.33 -4.51
C ASN A 210 -4.54 -30.12 -3.57
N ARG A 211 -4.23 -30.32 -2.29
CA ARG A 211 -4.27 -29.24 -1.30
C ARG A 211 -3.22 -29.37 -0.20
N ILE A 212 -2.77 -28.20 0.26
CA ILE A 212 -1.98 -28.01 1.47
C ILE A 212 -2.90 -27.36 2.50
N ALA A 213 -3.03 -27.98 3.67
CA ALA A 213 -3.71 -27.41 4.82
C ALA A 213 -2.69 -27.09 5.92
N LEU A 214 -2.66 -25.84 6.35
CA LEU A 214 -1.73 -25.34 7.38
C LEU A 214 -2.50 -24.85 8.61
N ASN A 215 -1.94 -25.09 9.79
CA ASN A 215 -2.25 -24.23 10.94
C ASN A 215 -1.54 -22.90 10.73
N TYR A 216 -2.20 -21.80 11.07
CA TYR A 216 -1.69 -20.45 10.87
C TYR A 216 -1.94 -19.61 12.13
N ASP A 217 -1.13 -18.57 12.30
CA ASP A 217 -1.35 -17.56 13.33
C ASP A 217 -2.51 -16.62 12.91
N PRO A 218 -3.47 -16.27 13.81
CA PRO A 218 -4.57 -15.35 13.50
C PRO A 218 -4.14 -14.04 12.83
N ASP A 219 -2.92 -13.56 13.10
CA ASP A 219 -2.35 -12.35 12.52
C ASP A 219 -1.73 -12.56 11.11
N ILE A 220 -2.17 -13.58 10.36
CA ILE A 220 -1.59 -13.94 9.05
C ILE A 220 -1.54 -12.77 8.04
N LEU A 221 -2.46 -11.82 8.11
CA LEU A 221 -2.46 -10.62 7.25
C LEU A 221 -1.34 -9.61 7.59
N GLN A 222 -0.67 -9.77 8.73
CA GLN A 222 0.55 -9.02 9.07
C GLN A 222 1.80 -9.66 8.43
N HIS A 223 1.67 -10.83 7.79
CA HIS A 223 2.77 -11.47 7.09
C HIS A 223 3.03 -10.78 5.74
N PRO A 224 4.28 -10.41 5.39
CA PRO A 224 4.57 -9.63 4.18
C PRO A 224 4.14 -10.24 2.84
N TYR A 225 3.87 -11.56 2.81
CA TYR A 225 3.47 -12.29 1.60
C TYR A 225 1.97 -12.60 1.54
N PHE A 226 1.20 -12.30 2.58
CA PHE A 226 -0.25 -12.51 2.56
C PHE A 226 -0.98 -11.19 2.36
N PHE A 227 -1.93 -11.20 1.44
CA PHE A 227 -2.69 -10.03 1.02
C PHE A 227 -4.17 -10.38 0.99
N GLN A 228 -5.01 -9.35 1.02
CA GLN A 228 -6.45 -9.51 0.84
C GLN A 228 -6.94 -8.53 -0.23
N ASN A 229 -7.67 -9.05 -1.22
CA ASN A 229 -8.32 -8.19 -2.22
C ASN A 229 -9.62 -7.58 -1.66
N SER A 230 -10.25 -6.69 -2.43
CA SER A 230 -11.48 -6.01 -2.02
C SER A 230 -12.68 -6.95 -1.90
N GLN A 231 -12.60 -8.16 -2.47
CA GLN A 231 -13.61 -9.22 -2.33
C GLN A 231 -13.41 -10.06 -1.07
N GLY A 232 -12.33 -9.82 -0.31
CA GLY A 232 -12.02 -10.55 0.91
C GLY A 232 -11.25 -11.86 0.68
N GLU A 233 -10.85 -12.17 -0.57
CA GLU A 233 -10.07 -13.36 -0.89
C GLU A 233 -8.63 -13.20 -0.37
N LEU A 234 -8.14 -14.26 0.28
CA LEU A 234 -6.78 -14.32 0.78
C LEU A 234 -5.84 -14.72 -0.36
N LEU A 235 -4.75 -13.99 -0.50
CA LEU A 235 -3.81 -14.13 -1.61
C LEU A 235 -2.39 -14.30 -1.04
N LEU A 236 -1.62 -15.20 -1.65
CA LEU A 236 -0.23 -15.46 -1.31
C LEU A 236 0.68 -15.00 -2.44
N TRP A 237 1.66 -14.15 -2.13
CA TRP A 237 2.63 -13.63 -3.08
C TRP A 237 3.46 -14.73 -3.76
N LYS A 238 3.61 -14.64 -5.09
CA LYS A 238 4.47 -15.52 -5.90
C LYS A 238 5.92 -15.03 -5.92
N TRP A 239 6.73 -15.46 -4.96
CA TRP A 239 8.13 -15.02 -4.84
C TRP A 239 9.05 -15.49 -5.98
N ASN A 240 8.68 -16.52 -6.75
CA ASN A 240 9.42 -17.00 -7.92
C ASN A 240 9.25 -16.13 -9.17
N VAL A 241 8.20 -15.30 -9.23
CA VAL A 241 7.85 -14.54 -10.44
C VAL A 241 8.55 -13.18 -10.46
N ALA A 242 8.54 -12.47 -9.34
CA ALA A 242 8.97 -11.07 -9.31
C ALA A 242 10.44 -10.86 -8.89
N ASN A 243 11.10 -11.84 -8.24
CA ASN A 243 12.42 -11.70 -7.61
C ASN A 243 12.57 -10.45 -6.68
N VAL A 244 11.46 -9.82 -6.31
CA VAL A 244 11.39 -8.62 -5.49
C VAL A 244 10.41 -8.88 -4.34
N LYS A 245 10.77 -8.40 -3.16
CA LYS A 245 9.90 -8.46 -1.98
C LYS A 245 8.75 -7.45 -2.15
N PRO A 246 7.48 -7.85 -2.01
CA PRO A 246 6.37 -6.95 -2.21
C PRO A 246 6.34 -5.89 -1.10
N LEU A 247 5.92 -4.68 -1.47
CA LEU A 247 5.63 -3.63 -0.50
C LEU A 247 4.22 -3.80 0.06
N PRO A 248 3.98 -3.42 1.33
CA PRO A 248 2.63 -3.22 1.85
C PRO A 248 1.84 -2.26 0.94
N GLU A 249 0.55 -2.54 0.71
CA GLU A 249 -0.28 -1.79 -0.25
C GLU A 249 -0.26 -0.28 -0.04
N ILE A 250 -0.24 0.19 1.22
CA ILE A 250 -0.12 1.61 1.57
C ILE A 250 1.15 2.25 1.00
N LEU A 251 2.29 1.55 1.08
CA LEU A 251 3.56 2.02 0.54
C LEU A 251 3.59 1.88 -0.99
N THR A 252 2.96 0.86 -1.55
CA THR A 252 2.79 0.68 -2.99
C THR A 252 1.99 1.84 -3.61
N TYR A 253 0.82 2.18 -3.05
CA TYR A 253 0.03 3.33 -3.48
C TYR A 253 0.82 4.63 -3.36
N TYR A 254 1.62 4.79 -2.29
CA TYR A 254 2.47 5.96 -2.15
C TYR A 254 3.43 6.11 -3.32
N ALA A 255 4.16 5.05 -3.63
CA ALA A 255 5.18 5.04 -4.68
C ALA A 255 4.57 5.25 -6.07
N LEU A 256 3.45 4.57 -6.38
CA LEU A 256 2.73 4.72 -7.63
C LEU A 256 2.16 6.12 -7.83
N LEU A 257 1.40 6.62 -6.85
CA LEU A 257 0.79 7.95 -6.95
C LEU A 257 1.84 9.06 -6.92
N PHE A 258 2.97 8.87 -6.23
CA PHE A 258 4.11 9.78 -6.35
C PHE A 258 4.56 9.86 -7.82
N SER A 259 4.83 8.71 -8.46
CA SER A 259 5.28 8.68 -9.85
C SER A 259 4.27 9.35 -10.80
N LEU A 260 3.00 8.95 -10.71
CA LEU A 260 1.92 9.49 -11.56
C LEU A 260 1.71 10.98 -11.34
N SER A 261 1.75 11.46 -10.09
CA SER A 261 1.62 12.90 -9.80
C SER A 261 2.80 13.72 -10.29
N MET A 262 4.02 13.16 -10.27
CA MET A 262 5.19 13.83 -10.84
C MET A 262 5.07 13.90 -12.37
N LEU A 263 4.63 12.82 -13.01
CA LEU A 263 4.39 12.78 -14.46
C LEU A 263 3.35 13.81 -14.89
N CYS A 264 2.16 13.81 -14.29
CA CYS A 264 1.08 14.72 -14.71
C CYS A 264 1.42 16.20 -14.45
N ARG A 265 2.22 16.50 -13.42
CA ARG A 265 2.59 17.87 -13.04
C ARG A 265 3.78 18.42 -13.81
N TYR A 266 4.82 17.61 -14.00
CA TYR A 266 6.12 18.07 -14.51
C TYR A 266 6.40 17.63 -15.95
N GLU A 267 5.71 16.61 -16.46
CA GLU A 267 5.87 16.10 -17.82
C GLU A 267 4.53 16.05 -18.59
N PRO A 268 3.76 17.17 -18.73
CA PRO A 268 2.47 17.14 -19.43
C PRO A 268 2.47 16.54 -20.85
N PRO A 269 3.51 16.71 -21.69
CA PRO A 269 3.58 16.04 -22.99
C PRO A 269 3.62 14.52 -22.88
N VAL A 270 4.45 13.97 -21.99
CA VAL A 270 4.53 12.51 -21.74
C VAL A 270 3.21 12.01 -21.15
N TRP A 271 2.61 12.78 -20.23
CA TRP A 271 1.30 12.46 -19.66
C TRP A 271 0.20 12.44 -20.72
N ARG A 272 0.25 13.36 -21.69
CA ARG A 272 -0.65 13.40 -22.84
C ARG A 272 -0.51 12.14 -23.71
N GLU A 273 0.70 11.69 -23.95
CA GLU A 273 0.95 10.49 -24.75
C GLU A 273 0.27 9.27 -24.11
N LEU A 274 0.47 9.06 -22.80
CA LEU A 274 -0.22 8.01 -22.03
C LEU A 274 -1.76 8.16 -22.02
N TYR A 275 -2.29 9.38 -22.16
CA TYR A 275 -3.74 9.61 -22.24
C TYR A 275 -4.33 9.24 -23.61
N ASN A 276 -3.59 9.43 -24.69
CA ASN A 276 -4.11 9.15 -26.03
C ASN A 276 -3.79 7.73 -26.51
N ASP A 277 -2.88 7.05 -25.82
CA ASP A 277 -2.47 5.71 -26.16
C ASP A 277 -3.53 4.69 -25.73
N ILE A 278 -3.99 3.85 -26.67
CA ILE A 278 -4.92 2.72 -26.42
C ILE A 278 -4.09 1.49 -26.02
N GLU A 279 -3.00 1.73 -25.29
CA GLU A 279 -2.09 0.71 -24.84
C GLU A 279 -2.54 0.13 -23.49
N THR A 280 -2.15 -1.11 -23.28
CA THR A 280 -2.27 -1.87 -22.05
C THR A 280 -1.95 -1.04 -20.80
N GLU A 281 -0.85 -0.28 -20.83
CA GLU A 281 -0.37 0.53 -19.70
C GLU A 281 -1.37 1.62 -19.27
N GLN A 282 -2.14 2.21 -20.21
CA GLN A 282 -3.13 3.22 -19.87
C GLN A 282 -4.24 2.63 -18.99
N LEU A 283 -4.75 1.45 -19.37
CA LEU A 283 -5.81 0.77 -18.62
C LEU A 283 -5.35 0.45 -17.20
N ILE A 284 -4.09 0.01 -17.05
CA ILE A 284 -3.48 -0.24 -15.74
C ILE A 284 -3.34 1.05 -14.93
N ILE A 285 -2.93 2.17 -15.53
CA ILE A 285 -2.83 3.47 -14.84
C ILE A 285 -4.22 3.90 -14.35
N GLN A 286 -5.24 3.80 -15.21
CA GLN A 286 -6.62 4.16 -14.86
C GLN A 286 -7.15 3.28 -13.73
N GLU A 287 -7.00 1.96 -13.84
CA GLU A 287 -7.42 1.01 -12.81
C GLU A 287 -6.67 1.26 -11.50
N SER A 288 -5.36 1.51 -11.55
CA SER A 288 -4.56 1.84 -10.36
C SER A 288 -5.07 3.10 -9.64
N MET A 289 -5.50 4.13 -10.38
CA MET A 289 -6.09 5.33 -9.79
C MET A 289 -7.48 5.10 -9.20
N ILE A 290 -8.29 4.24 -9.83
CA ILE A 290 -9.61 3.85 -9.32
C ILE A 290 -9.44 3.06 -8.01
N LEU A 291 -8.57 2.05 -8.01
CA LEU A 291 -8.26 1.26 -6.83
C LEU A 291 -7.68 2.14 -5.71
N ALA A 292 -6.79 3.08 -6.04
CA ALA A 292 -6.27 4.02 -5.07
C ALA A 292 -7.37 4.92 -4.49
N SER A 293 -8.35 5.37 -5.27
CA SER A 293 -9.44 6.19 -4.73
C SER A 293 -10.36 5.38 -3.83
N GLN A 294 -10.63 4.11 -4.17
CA GLN A 294 -11.60 3.27 -3.46
C GLN A 294 -11.03 2.52 -2.26
N LYS A 295 -9.83 1.93 -2.39
CA LYS A 295 -9.25 1.00 -1.41
C LYS A 295 -8.33 1.70 -0.41
N PHE A 296 -7.52 2.67 -0.86
CA PHE A 296 -6.55 3.35 0.01
C PHE A 296 -7.18 3.97 1.28
N PRO A 297 -8.31 4.71 1.19
CA PRO A 297 -8.92 5.29 2.39
C PRO A 297 -9.30 4.21 3.42
N SER A 298 -9.81 3.06 2.97
CA SER A 298 -10.19 1.95 3.83
C SER A 298 -8.98 1.28 4.49
N LEU A 299 -7.91 1.04 3.71
CA LEU A 299 -6.64 0.50 4.24
C LEU A 299 -6.06 1.40 5.34
N LEU A 300 -6.07 2.72 5.10
CA LEU A 300 -5.54 3.67 6.07
C LEU A 300 -6.44 3.78 7.30
N LEU A 301 -7.75 3.61 7.14
CA LEU A 301 -8.69 3.61 8.24
C LEU A 301 -8.41 2.45 9.21
N GLN A 302 -8.14 1.25 8.67
CA GLN A 302 -7.72 0.10 9.45
C GLN A 302 -6.43 0.39 10.24
N LEU A 303 -5.45 1.06 9.63
CA LEU A 303 -4.21 1.45 10.30
C LEU A 303 -4.39 2.49 11.41
N LEU A 304 -5.37 3.39 11.26
CA LEU A 304 -5.72 4.34 12.30
C LEU A 304 -6.29 3.63 13.54
N ASP A 305 -6.88 2.44 13.37
CA ASP A 305 -7.40 1.62 14.47
C ASP A 305 -8.28 2.48 15.38
N ILE A 306 -9.31 3.06 14.76
CA ILE A 306 -10.37 3.77 15.42
C ILE A 306 -11.29 2.68 15.97
N GLY A 307 -10.94 2.10 17.12
CA GLY A 307 -11.78 1.07 17.74
C GLY A 307 -13.23 1.53 17.86
N ASP A 308 -14.15 0.56 17.78
CA ASP A 308 -15.61 0.77 17.92
C ASP A 308 -15.97 1.60 19.17
#